data_AF-A0A3M1EKQ7-F1
#
_entry.id   AF-A0A3M1EKQ7-F1
#
_cell.length_a   1.000
_cell.length_b   1.000
_cell.length_c   1.000
_cell.angle_alpha   90.00
_cell.angle_beta   90.00
_cell.angle_gamma   90.00
#
_symmetry.space_group_name_H-M   'P 1'
#
loop_
_entity.id
_entity.type
_entity.pdbx_description
1 polymer ?
#
loop_
_entity_poly.entity_id
_entity_poly.type
_entity_poly.pdbx_seq_one_letter_code
_entity_poly.pdbx_strand_id
1 'polypeptide(L)'
;MTCRIERWGVTAMVLLLSLSVLPAHAARSVATQSAVGEALDLEDLFFEASEAFGVPVEILMALGYTESHWKMRDGAPSIDFAYGIMGLRERDDIDTLGFAAKLLDLPRERLKREPRANIFGAAAVLEALARNYYQFEVESVRELPLEAWEPVLRQYSGMPDATTYVLQLYTPIHRGIDTMNDAGQRIHFGPVKIDLASFEDIEPQDKVFSQDYPPAAWDPAASCNYTWSERPASYPIEMVVIHVTEGSYAGTISWFKNCSAGASAHYVIRSSDGAVTQMVGNNAIAWHAGNWDYNTRSIGIEHEGFISECSWFTDAMYRSS
;
A
#
# COMPACT_ATOMS: atom_id res chain seq x y z
N MET A 1 20.95 -6.97 1.79
CA MET A 1 21.11 -6.79 3.25
C MET A 1 20.05 -7.63 3.94
N THR A 2 20.39 -8.49 4.88
CA THR A 2 19.37 -9.25 5.65
C THR A 2 18.77 -8.32 6.70
N CYS A 3 17.57 -7.82 6.43
CA CYS A 3 16.74 -7.15 7.43
C CYS A 3 16.40 -8.20 8.50
N ARG A 4 17.11 -8.10 9.64
CA ARG A 4 17.01 -9.03 10.76
C ARG A 4 16.06 -8.38 11.75
N ILE A 5 14.79 -8.81 11.74
CA ILE A 5 13.84 -8.44 12.79
C ILE A 5 14.24 -9.24 14.03
N GLU A 6 15.12 -8.67 14.87
CA GLU A 6 15.39 -9.23 16.19
C GLU A 6 14.14 -9.03 17.05
N ARG A 7 13.26 -10.04 17.07
CA ARG A 7 12.19 -10.14 18.06
C ARG A 7 12.85 -10.28 19.44
N TRP A 8 12.89 -9.21 20.22
CA TRP A 8 13.26 -9.26 21.63
C TRP A 8 12.18 -10.03 22.40
N GLY A 9 12.34 -11.35 22.47
CA GLY A 9 11.48 -12.22 23.26
C GLY A 9 11.72 -11.99 24.74
N VAL A 10 10.71 -11.41 25.42
CA VAL A 10 10.65 -11.41 26.89
C VAL A 10 10.51 -12.86 27.33
N THR A 11 11.62 -13.45 27.78
CA THR A 11 11.65 -14.83 28.26
C THR A 11 11.08 -14.85 29.68
N ALA A 12 9.81 -15.24 29.82
CA ALA A 12 9.23 -15.54 31.12
C ALA A 12 9.83 -16.86 31.64
N MET A 13 10.72 -16.73 32.62
CA MET A 13 11.36 -17.84 33.30
C MET A 13 10.34 -18.47 34.27
N VAL A 14 9.70 -19.57 33.86
CA VAL A 14 8.87 -20.40 34.75
C VAL A 14 9.77 -21.41 35.45
N LEU A 15 9.94 -21.24 36.77
CA LEU A 15 10.52 -22.26 37.64
C LEU A 15 9.52 -23.42 37.78
N LEU A 16 9.92 -24.61 37.34
CA LEU A 16 9.23 -25.88 37.66
C LEU A 16 10.06 -26.64 38.69
N LEU A 17 9.43 -26.99 39.81
CA LEU A 17 10.01 -27.82 40.86
C LEU A 17 9.06 -28.97 41.21
N SER A 18 9.69 -30.14 41.33
CA SER A 18 9.29 -31.40 41.96
C SER A 18 8.62 -32.49 41.12
N LEU A 19 9.33 -33.64 41.13
CA LEU A 19 8.98 -34.95 40.60
C LEU A 19 7.91 -35.63 41.47
N SER A 20 7.03 -36.38 40.80
CA SER A 20 6.44 -37.60 41.36
C SER A 20 6.26 -38.64 40.25
N VAL A 21 6.87 -39.81 40.44
CA VAL A 21 6.87 -40.98 39.57
C VAL A 21 5.63 -41.83 39.82
N LEU A 22 4.86 -42.20 38.78
CA LEU A 22 3.93 -43.35 38.75
C LEU A 22 3.66 -43.80 37.28
N PRO A 23 3.12 -45.01 37.03
CA PRO A 23 3.70 -45.99 36.11
C PRO A 23 3.21 -45.93 34.65
N ALA A 24 4.06 -46.44 33.76
CA ALA A 24 3.85 -46.57 32.33
C ALA A 24 2.59 -47.41 32.01
N HIS A 25 1.58 -46.77 31.41
CA HIS A 25 0.55 -47.42 30.62
C HIS A 25 0.89 -47.20 29.14
N ALA A 26 1.07 -48.29 28.41
CA ALA A 26 1.30 -48.28 26.98
C ALA A 26 0.07 -47.72 26.25
N ALA A 27 0.13 -46.43 25.89
CA ALA A 27 -0.84 -45.83 24.98
C ALA A 27 -0.45 -46.19 23.54
N ARG A 28 -1.36 -46.87 22.83
CA ARG A 28 -1.28 -47.06 21.38
C ARG A 28 -1.09 -45.70 20.71
N SER A 29 -0.04 -45.59 19.91
CA SER A 29 0.12 -44.50 18.94
C SER A 29 -1.02 -44.60 17.93
N VAL A 30 -2.04 -43.75 18.12
CA VAL A 30 -2.86 -43.30 16.99
C VAL A 30 -2.02 -42.22 16.33
N ALA A 31 -1.53 -42.49 15.13
CA ALA A 31 -0.95 -41.47 14.29
C ALA A 31 -2.04 -40.44 13.98
N THR A 32 -2.10 -39.37 14.76
CA THR A 32 -2.74 -38.13 14.35
C THR A 32 -1.98 -37.64 13.13
N GLN A 33 -2.56 -37.83 11.94
CA GLN A 33 -2.24 -37.00 10.80
C GLN A 33 -2.45 -35.55 11.25
N SER A 34 -1.35 -34.86 11.51
CA SER A 34 -1.29 -33.42 11.56
C SER A 34 -1.81 -32.93 10.21
N ALA A 35 -3.07 -32.48 10.17
CA ALA A 35 -3.50 -31.55 9.15
C ALA A 35 -2.61 -30.31 9.30
N VAL A 36 -1.54 -30.26 8.53
CA VAL A 36 -0.82 -29.03 8.25
C VAL A 36 -1.89 -28.14 7.64
N GLY A 37 -2.34 -27.11 8.36
CA GLY A 37 -3.36 -26.19 7.85
C GLY A 37 -2.90 -25.70 6.48
N GLU A 38 -3.70 -25.94 5.45
CA GLU A 38 -3.42 -25.38 4.12
C GLU A 38 -3.22 -23.89 4.30
N ALA A 39 -2.04 -23.40 3.92
CA ALA A 39 -1.79 -21.97 3.87
C ALA A 39 -2.84 -21.37 2.94
N LEU A 40 -3.62 -20.41 3.45
CA LEU A 40 -4.69 -19.73 2.73
C LEU A 40 -4.15 -19.20 1.41
N ASP A 41 -4.65 -19.73 0.29
CA ASP A 41 -4.20 -19.31 -1.05
C ASP A 41 -4.83 -17.95 -1.41
N LEU A 42 -3.99 -16.93 -1.52
CA LEU A 42 -4.45 -15.58 -1.86
C LEU A 42 -4.94 -15.49 -3.30
N GLU A 43 -4.34 -16.27 -4.21
CA GLU A 43 -4.76 -16.28 -5.62
C GLU A 43 -6.20 -16.77 -5.73
N ASP A 44 -6.54 -17.88 -5.04
CA ASP A 44 -7.91 -18.39 -4.96
C ASP A 44 -8.89 -17.36 -4.36
N LEU A 45 -8.49 -16.64 -3.30
CA LEU A 45 -9.36 -15.60 -2.72
C LEU A 45 -9.65 -14.45 -3.70
N PHE A 46 -8.67 -14.07 -4.52
CA PHE A 46 -8.88 -13.05 -5.56
C PHE A 46 -9.82 -13.56 -6.65
N PHE A 47 -9.65 -14.80 -7.11
CA PHE A 47 -10.56 -15.43 -8.07
C PHE A 47 -11.99 -15.52 -7.52
N GLU A 48 -12.15 -15.98 -6.28
CA GLU A 48 -13.48 -16.08 -5.66
C GLU A 48 -14.16 -14.71 -5.49
N ALA A 49 -13.40 -13.67 -5.13
CA ALA A 49 -13.94 -12.31 -5.03
C ALA A 49 -14.30 -11.74 -6.42
N SER A 50 -13.46 -11.98 -7.43
CA SER A 50 -13.76 -11.64 -8.83
C SER A 50 -15.05 -12.29 -9.30
N GLU A 51 -15.21 -13.59 -9.05
CA GLU A 51 -16.45 -14.31 -9.39
C GLU A 51 -17.65 -13.77 -8.61
N ALA A 52 -17.50 -13.47 -7.32
CA ALA A 52 -18.61 -12.99 -6.49
C ALA A 52 -19.12 -11.60 -6.89
N PHE A 53 -18.23 -10.67 -7.22
CA PHE A 53 -18.56 -9.25 -7.42
C PHE A 53 -18.40 -8.77 -8.86
N GLY A 54 -17.80 -9.57 -9.74
CA GLY A 54 -17.60 -9.22 -11.13
C GLY A 54 -16.55 -8.15 -11.39
N VAL A 55 -15.70 -7.88 -10.39
CA VAL A 55 -14.50 -7.05 -10.54
C VAL A 55 -13.40 -7.91 -11.16
N PRO A 56 -12.72 -7.47 -12.24
CA PRO A 56 -11.63 -8.22 -12.84
C PRO A 56 -10.55 -8.62 -11.83
N VAL A 57 -10.11 -9.88 -11.89
CA VAL A 57 -9.11 -10.43 -10.96
C VAL A 57 -7.78 -9.69 -11.04
N GLU A 58 -7.40 -9.22 -12.23
CA GLU A 58 -6.19 -8.44 -12.47
C GLU A 58 -6.21 -7.13 -11.67
N ILE A 59 -7.39 -6.48 -11.56
CA ILE A 59 -7.56 -5.27 -10.75
C ILE A 59 -7.43 -5.59 -9.27
N LEU A 60 -8.05 -6.67 -8.80
CA LEU A 60 -7.98 -7.03 -7.38
C LEU A 60 -6.54 -7.41 -6.97
N MET A 61 -5.84 -8.19 -7.79
CA MET A 61 -4.46 -8.57 -7.53
C MET A 61 -3.51 -7.37 -7.59
N ALA A 62 -3.64 -6.50 -8.60
CA ALA A 62 -2.82 -5.30 -8.72
C ALA A 62 -3.09 -4.30 -7.58
N LEU A 63 -4.35 -4.17 -7.15
CA LEU A 63 -4.73 -3.36 -5.99
C LEU A 63 -4.10 -3.87 -4.70
N GLY A 64 -4.20 -5.19 -4.46
CA GLY A 64 -3.56 -5.81 -3.31
C GLY A 64 -2.04 -5.64 -3.29
N TYR A 65 -1.41 -5.66 -4.48
CA TYR A 65 0.01 -5.40 -4.61
C TYR A 65 0.35 -3.93 -4.28
N THR A 66 -0.29 -2.98 -4.95
CA THR A 66 0.02 -1.55 -4.82
C THR A 66 -0.22 -1.02 -3.41
N GLU A 67 -1.26 -1.49 -2.71
CA GLU A 67 -1.58 -0.99 -1.37
C GLU A 67 -0.71 -1.60 -0.27
N SER A 68 -0.28 -2.86 -0.42
CA SER A 68 0.31 -3.60 0.72
C SER A 68 1.30 -4.69 0.37
N HIS A 69 1.66 -4.89 -0.91
CA HIS A 69 2.36 -6.11 -1.37
C HIS A 69 1.67 -7.40 -0.86
N TRP A 70 0.33 -7.38 -0.85
CA TRP A 70 -0.54 -8.45 -0.36
C TRP A 70 -0.42 -8.79 1.14
N LYS A 71 -0.19 -7.77 1.97
CA LYS A 71 0.00 -7.92 3.41
C LYS A 71 -1.19 -7.42 4.22
N MET A 72 -1.66 -8.26 5.13
CA MET A 72 -2.82 -7.95 5.98
C MET A 72 -2.48 -7.04 7.17
N ARG A 73 -1.21 -6.99 7.59
CA ARG A 73 -0.68 -6.11 8.65
C ARG A 73 -1.41 -6.17 10.00
N ASP A 74 -2.10 -7.28 10.29
CA ASP A 74 -2.80 -7.56 11.56
C ASP A 74 -3.66 -6.39 12.11
N GLY A 75 -4.26 -5.60 11.21
CA GLY A 75 -5.12 -4.45 11.53
C GLY A 75 -4.40 -3.13 11.79
N ALA A 76 -3.08 -3.05 11.61
CA ALA A 76 -2.36 -1.79 11.64
C ALA A 76 -2.68 -0.94 10.39
N PRO A 77 -3.00 0.36 10.54
CA PRO A 77 -3.22 1.27 9.41
C PRO A 77 -1.89 1.69 8.78
N SER A 78 -1.92 2.08 7.51
CA SER A 78 -0.89 2.94 6.91
C SER A 78 -1.05 4.40 7.36
N ILE A 79 -0.09 5.28 7.03
CA ILE A 79 -0.14 6.71 7.37
C ILE A 79 -1.39 7.44 6.85
N ASP A 80 -1.94 6.98 5.74
CA ASP A 80 -3.15 7.49 5.11
C ASP A 80 -4.40 6.70 5.53
N PHE A 81 -4.32 5.99 6.66
CA PHE A 81 -5.41 5.26 7.31
C PHE A 81 -6.05 4.17 6.44
N ALA A 82 -5.25 3.53 5.57
CA ALA A 82 -5.65 2.36 4.81
C ALA A 82 -5.34 1.05 5.58
N TYR A 83 -6.22 0.06 5.46
CA TYR A 83 -6.16 -1.19 6.22
C TYR A 83 -6.15 -2.43 5.33
N GLY A 84 -5.26 -3.36 5.68
CA GLY A 84 -5.19 -4.70 5.11
C GLY A 84 -4.69 -4.75 3.67
N ILE A 85 -4.91 -5.91 3.06
CA ILE A 85 -4.37 -6.24 1.73
C ILE A 85 -4.78 -5.22 0.67
N MET A 86 -6.04 -4.78 0.72
CA MET A 86 -6.68 -3.98 -0.32
C MET A 86 -6.76 -2.49 0.01
N GLY A 87 -6.15 -2.04 1.10
CA GLY A 87 -6.15 -0.62 1.46
C GLY A 87 -7.55 -0.02 1.70
N LEU A 88 -8.42 -0.72 2.44
CA LEU A 88 -9.72 -0.15 2.85
C LEU A 88 -9.48 1.04 3.79
N ARG A 89 -9.99 2.23 3.45
CA ARG A 89 -9.65 3.49 4.13
C ARG A 89 -10.75 3.94 5.11
N GLU A 90 -10.32 4.59 6.19
CA GLU A 90 -11.18 5.19 7.22
C GLU A 90 -10.57 6.53 7.67
N ARG A 91 -11.07 7.62 7.10
CA ARG A 91 -10.73 9.03 7.39
C ARG A 91 -12.01 9.87 7.42
N ASP A 92 -11.92 11.13 7.88
CA ASP A 92 -13.07 12.03 7.96
C ASP A 92 -13.74 12.32 6.60
N ASP A 93 -12.98 12.23 5.51
CA ASP A 93 -13.37 12.50 4.12
C ASP A 93 -13.65 11.22 3.29
N ILE A 94 -13.27 10.03 3.75
CA ILE A 94 -13.52 8.75 3.07
C ILE A 94 -13.66 7.58 4.04
N ASP A 95 -14.66 6.72 3.81
CA ASP A 95 -14.92 5.53 4.64
C ASP A 95 -15.24 4.29 3.78
N THR A 96 -14.28 3.85 2.95
CA THR A 96 -14.45 2.61 2.16
C THR A 96 -14.46 1.37 3.05
N LEU A 97 -13.77 1.40 4.19
CA LEU A 97 -13.84 0.35 5.20
C LEU A 97 -15.26 0.21 5.77
N GLY A 98 -15.87 1.31 6.17
CA GLY A 98 -17.25 1.32 6.66
C GLY A 98 -18.28 0.99 5.60
N PHE A 99 -18.01 1.36 4.35
CA PHE A 99 -18.86 0.97 3.23
C PHE A 99 -18.80 -0.54 2.98
N ALA A 100 -17.60 -1.12 2.94
CA ALA A 100 -17.41 -2.57 2.86
C ALA A 100 -18.11 -3.32 4.01
N ALA A 101 -18.00 -2.80 5.24
CA ALA A 101 -18.66 -3.37 6.42
C ALA A 101 -20.18 -3.47 6.25
N LYS A 102 -20.80 -2.41 5.68
CA LYS A 102 -22.24 -2.38 5.40
C LYS A 102 -22.63 -3.33 4.27
N LEU A 103 -21.85 -3.36 3.18
CA LEU A 103 -22.15 -4.21 2.01
C LEU A 103 -22.09 -5.70 2.34
N LEU A 104 -21.17 -6.11 3.22
CA LEU A 104 -20.97 -7.52 3.58
C LEU A 104 -21.64 -7.94 4.89
N ASP A 105 -22.26 -7.01 5.62
CA ASP A 105 -22.74 -7.24 7.00
C ASP A 105 -21.64 -7.83 7.90
N LEU A 106 -20.45 -7.21 7.85
CA LEU A 106 -19.28 -7.63 8.62
C LEU A 106 -18.81 -6.52 9.57
N PRO A 107 -18.32 -6.88 10.77
CA PRO A 107 -17.68 -5.91 11.65
C PRO A 107 -16.37 -5.40 11.02
N ARG A 108 -16.09 -4.10 11.17
CA ARG A 108 -14.86 -3.45 10.66
C ARG A 108 -13.59 -4.19 11.08
N GLU A 109 -13.53 -4.73 12.30
CA GLU A 109 -12.36 -5.48 12.79
C GLU A 109 -12.03 -6.73 11.97
N ARG A 110 -13.03 -7.42 11.40
CA ARG A 110 -12.77 -8.57 10.52
C ARG A 110 -12.16 -8.09 9.21
N LEU A 111 -12.68 -7.01 8.63
CA LEU A 111 -12.10 -6.39 7.43
C LEU A 111 -10.66 -5.90 7.64
N LYS A 112 -10.31 -5.48 8.87
CA LYS A 112 -8.95 -5.06 9.23
C LYS A 112 -7.97 -6.22 9.45
N ARG A 113 -8.44 -7.44 9.71
CA ARG A 113 -7.56 -8.54 10.18
C ARG A 113 -7.62 -9.82 9.34
N GLU A 114 -8.71 -10.04 8.60
CA GLU A 114 -8.92 -11.28 7.86
C GLU A 114 -8.74 -11.06 6.35
N PRO A 115 -7.79 -11.77 5.68
CA PRO A 115 -7.54 -11.62 4.25
C PRO A 115 -8.81 -11.74 3.39
N ARG A 116 -9.61 -12.79 3.61
CA ARG A 116 -10.86 -12.99 2.86
C ARG A 116 -11.84 -11.84 3.04
N ALA A 117 -12.05 -11.39 4.27
CA ALA A 117 -12.98 -10.29 4.53
C ALA A 117 -12.50 -9.00 3.85
N ASN A 118 -11.21 -8.69 3.93
CA ASN A 118 -10.63 -7.51 3.31
C ASN A 118 -10.73 -7.53 1.78
N ILE A 119 -10.36 -8.66 1.15
CA ILE A 119 -10.44 -8.85 -0.31
C ILE A 119 -11.88 -8.75 -0.80
N PHE A 120 -12.81 -9.46 -0.16
CA PHE A 120 -14.23 -9.41 -0.53
C PHE A 120 -14.83 -8.03 -0.27
N GLY A 121 -14.40 -7.36 0.82
CA GLY A 121 -14.87 -6.02 1.17
C GLY A 121 -14.49 -5.00 0.11
N ALA A 122 -13.24 -5.01 -0.35
CA ALA A 122 -12.78 -4.14 -1.43
C ALA A 122 -13.50 -4.45 -2.75
N ALA A 123 -13.64 -5.73 -3.12
CA ALA A 123 -14.36 -6.13 -4.32
C ALA A 123 -15.83 -5.66 -4.29
N ALA A 124 -16.51 -5.79 -3.16
CA ALA A 124 -17.88 -5.29 -2.99
C ALA A 124 -17.97 -3.76 -3.12
N VAL A 125 -17.01 -3.02 -2.56
CA VAL A 125 -16.96 -1.56 -2.70
C VAL A 125 -16.73 -1.16 -4.16
N LEU A 126 -15.77 -1.79 -4.85
CA LEU A 126 -15.48 -1.52 -6.26
C LEU A 126 -16.69 -1.80 -7.15
N GLU A 127 -17.38 -2.91 -6.93
CA GLU A 127 -18.63 -3.26 -7.62
C GLU A 127 -19.70 -2.18 -7.42
N ALA A 128 -19.92 -1.77 -6.17
CA ALA A 128 -20.94 -0.77 -5.84
C ALA A 128 -20.60 0.61 -6.42
N LEU A 129 -19.32 1.00 -6.41
CA LEU A 129 -18.83 2.23 -7.03
C LEU A 129 -18.99 2.17 -8.56
N ALA A 130 -18.66 1.05 -9.20
CA ALA A 130 -18.81 0.86 -10.64
C ALA A 130 -20.29 0.93 -11.06
N ARG A 131 -21.20 0.26 -10.34
CA ARG A 131 -22.65 0.39 -10.58
C ARG A 131 -23.15 1.81 -10.42
N ASN A 132 -22.69 2.52 -9.40
CA ASN A 132 -23.10 3.90 -9.18
C ASN A 132 -22.57 4.85 -10.27
N TYR A 133 -21.35 4.61 -10.76
CA TYR A 133 -20.73 5.42 -11.80
C TYR A 133 -21.39 5.21 -13.18
N TYR A 134 -21.54 3.95 -13.60
CA TYR A 134 -22.09 3.61 -14.92
C TYR A 134 -23.62 3.52 -14.96
N GLN A 135 -24.29 3.37 -13.81
CA GLN A 135 -25.74 3.36 -13.68
C GLN A 135 -26.43 2.42 -14.69
N PHE A 136 -27.16 2.97 -15.67
CA PHE A 136 -27.93 2.23 -16.66
C PHE A 136 -27.14 1.94 -17.94
N GLU A 137 -25.87 2.37 -18.04
CA GLU A 137 -25.02 2.15 -19.21
C GLU A 137 -24.52 0.71 -19.32
N VAL A 138 -24.55 -0.05 -18.21
CA VAL A 138 -24.15 -1.46 -18.17
C VAL A 138 -25.16 -2.32 -17.42
N GLU A 139 -25.49 -3.49 -17.97
CA GLU A 139 -26.33 -4.48 -17.30
C GLU A 139 -25.55 -5.19 -16.17
N SER A 140 -24.25 -5.40 -16.38
CA SER A 140 -23.35 -6.04 -15.44
C SER A 140 -21.96 -5.40 -15.50
N VAL A 141 -21.37 -5.13 -14.34
CA VAL A 141 -19.99 -4.61 -14.26
C VAL A 141 -18.95 -5.60 -14.78
N ARG A 142 -19.30 -6.90 -14.88
CA ARG A 142 -18.43 -7.95 -15.46
C ARG A 142 -18.07 -7.70 -16.92
N GLU A 143 -18.87 -6.91 -17.63
CA GLU A 143 -18.69 -6.62 -19.04
C GLU A 143 -17.84 -5.38 -19.28
N LEU A 144 -17.51 -4.64 -18.22
CA LEU A 144 -16.66 -3.46 -18.31
C LEU A 144 -15.24 -3.87 -18.74
N PRO A 145 -14.66 -3.22 -19.77
CA PRO A 145 -13.26 -3.41 -20.09
C PRO A 145 -12.39 -2.92 -18.92
N LEU A 146 -11.15 -3.41 -18.82
CA LEU A 146 -10.25 -3.05 -17.72
C LEU A 146 -10.04 -1.54 -17.58
N GLU A 147 -9.96 -0.82 -18.71
CA GLU A 147 -9.84 0.64 -18.76
C GLU A 147 -11.02 1.38 -18.12
N ALA A 148 -12.23 0.80 -18.17
CA ALA A 148 -13.43 1.42 -17.58
C ALA A 148 -13.43 1.39 -16.03
N TRP A 149 -12.50 0.67 -15.41
CA TRP A 149 -12.38 0.70 -13.95
C TRP A 149 -11.57 1.89 -13.44
N GLU A 150 -10.94 2.67 -14.31
CA GLU A 150 -10.13 3.83 -13.95
C GLU A 150 -10.88 4.81 -13.03
N PRO A 151 -12.04 5.37 -13.41
CA PRO A 151 -12.75 6.35 -12.58
C PRO A 151 -13.30 5.74 -11.28
N VAL A 152 -13.51 4.42 -11.26
CA VAL A 152 -13.92 3.66 -10.07
C VAL A 152 -12.78 3.55 -9.08
N LEU A 153 -11.56 3.26 -9.57
CA LEU A 153 -10.34 3.18 -8.76
C LEU A 153 -9.94 4.56 -8.21
N ARG A 154 -10.16 5.64 -8.96
CA ARG A 154 -10.01 7.02 -8.44
C ARG A 154 -10.94 7.24 -7.24
N GLN A 155 -12.22 6.88 -7.34
CA GLN A 155 -13.17 7.01 -6.23
C GLN A 155 -12.79 6.12 -5.04
N TYR A 156 -12.38 4.88 -5.28
CA TYR A 156 -11.95 3.96 -4.23
C TYR A 156 -10.76 4.51 -3.43
N SER A 157 -9.82 5.17 -4.11
CA SER A 157 -8.62 5.74 -3.48
C SER A 157 -8.92 6.84 -2.46
N GLY A 158 -10.01 7.60 -2.66
CA GLY A 158 -10.30 8.81 -1.89
C GLY A 158 -9.30 9.93 -2.04
N MET A 159 -8.45 9.88 -3.06
CA MET A 159 -7.42 10.87 -3.32
C MET A 159 -8.02 11.97 -4.21
N PRO A 160 -7.89 13.27 -3.86
CA PRO A 160 -8.36 14.36 -4.71
C PRO A 160 -7.71 14.36 -6.11
N ASP A 161 -6.45 13.94 -6.16
CA ASP A 161 -5.70 13.65 -7.38
C ASP A 161 -5.18 12.21 -7.26
N ALA A 162 -5.74 11.32 -8.07
CA ALA A 162 -5.45 9.88 -8.03
C ALA A 162 -4.63 9.41 -9.25
N THR A 163 -4.07 10.32 -10.04
CA THR A 163 -3.35 9.96 -11.28
C THR A 163 -2.18 9.02 -11.01
N THR A 164 -1.35 9.36 -10.02
CA THR A 164 -0.22 8.51 -9.59
C THR A 164 -0.70 7.14 -9.08
N TYR A 165 -1.82 7.12 -8.35
CA TYR A 165 -2.40 5.90 -7.80
C TYR A 165 -2.89 4.96 -8.89
N VAL A 166 -3.67 5.46 -9.85
CA VAL A 166 -4.17 4.69 -11.00
C VAL A 166 -3.01 4.17 -11.84
N LEU A 167 -2.01 5.00 -12.15
CA LEU A 167 -0.84 4.55 -12.91
C LEU A 167 -0.09 3.41 -12.21
N GLN A 168 0.01 3.46 -10.88
CA GLN A 168 0.63 2.39 -10.09
C GLN A 168 -0.14 1.08 -10.10
N LEU A 169 -1.47 1.15 -10.20
CA LEU A 169 -2.34 -0.02 -10.32
C LEU A 169 -2.29 -0.63 -11.72
N TYR A 170 -2.35 0.19 -12.77
CA TYR A 170 -2.40 -0.34 -14.14
C TYR A 170 -1.03 -0.71 -14.70
N THR A 171 0.08 -0.20 -14.15
CA THR A 171 1.43 -0.62 -14.56
C THR A 171 1.68 -2.13 -14.39
N PRO A 172 1.42 -2.75 -13.23
CA PRO A 172 1.54 -4.20 -13.07
C PRO A 172 0.52 -4.96 -13.92
N ILE A 173 -0.69 -4.45 -14.13
CA ILE A 173 -1.67 -5.05 -15.07
C ILE A 173 -1.07 -5.11 -16.48
N HIS A 174 -0.47 -4.00 -16.93
CA HIS A 174 0.14 -3.88 -18.25
C HIS A 174 1.33 -4.81 -18.46
N ARG A 175 2.19 -4.94 -17.44
CA ARG A 175 3.44 -5.74 -17.51
C ARG A 175 3.24 -7.21 -17.14
N GLY A 176 2.14 -7.53 -16.46
CA GLY A 176 1.95 -8.79 -15.76
C GLY A 176 2.68 -8.81 -14.41
N ILE A 177 2.22 -9.68 -13.53
CA ILE A 177 2.88 -10.00 -12.27
C ILE A 177 3.28 -11.48 -12.29
N ASP A 178 4.49 -11.76 -11.82
CA ASP A 178 4.97 -13.11 -11.54
C ASP A 178 6.01 -13.01 -10.42
N THR A 179 5.55 -13.12 -9.18
CA THR A 179 6.42 -12.94 -8.02
C THR A 179 5.97 -13.79 -6.84
N MET A 180 6.86 -13.95 -5.87
CA MET A 180 6.55 -14.56 -4.58
C MET A 180 6.16 -13.47 -3.60
N ASN A 181 5.06 -13.66 -2.87
CA ASN A 181 4.83 -12.90 -1.66
C ASN A 181 5.73 -13.41 -0.52
N ASP A 182 5.76 -12.68 0.59
CA ASP A 182 6.57 -13.06 1.75
C ASP A 182 6.11 -14.35 2.45
N ALA A 183 4.90 -14.83 2.16
CA ALA A 183 4.42 -16.14 2.62
C ALA A 183 4.92 -17.29 1.73
N GLY A 184 5.70 -16.99 0.68
CA GLY A 184 6.23 -17.96 -0.28
C GLY A 184 5.21 -18.42 -1.31
N GLN A 185 4.08 -17.73 -1.44
CA GLN A 185 3.06 -18.01 -2.45
C GLN A 185 3.42 -17.28 -3.73
N ARG A 186 3.39 -18.00 -4.85
CA ARG A 186 3.54 -17.39 -6.16
C ARG A 186 2.20 -16.75 -6.53
N ILE A 187 2.20 -15.46 -6.83
CA ILE A 187 1.05 -14.75 -7.39
C ILE A 187 1.41 -14.39 -8.82
N HIS A 188 0.51 -14.73 -9.75
CA HIS A 188 0.78 -14.58 -11.18
C HIS A 188 -0.44 -14.18 -11.99
N PHE A 189 -0.27 -13.20 -12.88
CA PHE A 189 -1.14 -13.01 -14.03
C PHE A 189 -0.32 -12.44 -15.20
N GLY A 190 -0.66 -12.86 -16.42
CA GLY A 190 0.05 -12.45 -17.63
C GLY A 190 -0.16 -10.97 -17.96
N PRO A 191 0.74 -10.35 -18.77
CA PRO A 191 0.56 -8.98 -19.21
C PRO A 191 -0.74 -8.80 -19.99
N VAL A 192 -1.50 -7.76 -19.66
CA VAL A 192 -2.70 -7.36 -20.39
C VAL A 192 -2.42 -6.06 -21.14
N LYS A 193 -2.76 -6.01 -22.42
CA LYS A 193 -2.58 -4.79 -23.21
C LYS A 193 -3.64 -3.77 -22.78
N ILE A 194 -3.18 -2.72 -22.10
CA ILE A 194 -3.97 -1.55 -21.67
C ILE A 194 -3.47 -0.32 -22.42
N ASP A 195 -4.39 0.51 -22.89
CA ASP A 195 -4.03 1.82 -23.43
C ASP A 195 -3.92 2.85 -22.30
N LEU A 196 -2.78 2.89 -21.60
CA LEU A 196 -2.55 3.82 -20.49
C LEU A 196 -2.63 5.29 -20.90
N ALA A 197 -2.44 5.60 -22.19
CA ALA A 197 -2.54 6.97 -22.71
C ALA A 197 -4.01 7.43 -22.87
N SER A 198 -4.98 6.52 -22.69
CA SER A 198 -6.41 6.82 -22.80
C SER A 198 -7.02 7.36 -21.50
N PHE A 199 -6.32 7.26 -20.37
CA PHE A 199 -6.81 7.74 -19.09
C PHE A 199 -6.82 9.27 -19.06
N GLU A 200 -7.97 9.86 -18.71
CA GLU A 200 -8.14 11.32 -18.61
C GLU A 200 -7.13 11.92 -17.62
N ASP A 201 -6.71 13.16 -17.85
CA ASP A 201 -5.69 13.90 -17.08
C ASP A 201 -4.29 13.25 -17.02
N ILE A 202 -4.09 12.08 -17.64
CA ILE A 202 -2.78 11.64 -18.10
C ILE A 202 -2.49 12.38 -19.40
N GLU A 203 -2.35 13.72 -19.31
CA GLU A 203 -1.54 14.45 -20.28
C GLU A 203 -0.27 13.61 -20.50
N PRO A 204 0.28 13.54 -21.73
CA PRO A 204 1.65 13.11 -21.87
C PRO A 204 2.44 14.07 -20.99
N GLN A 205 2.73 13.66 -19.76
CA GLN A 205 3.73 14.30 -18.97
C GLN A 205 5.00 13.96 -19.73
N ASP A 206 5.29 14.79 -20.75
CA ASP A 206 6.60 15.39 -20.89
C ASP A 206 7.01 15.68 -19.46
N LYS A 207 7.73 14.68 -18.94
CA LYS A 207 8.04 14.48 -17.54
C LYS A 207 8.28 15.85 -16.98
N VAL A 208 7.39 16.37 -16.12
CA VAL A 208 7.68 17.60 -15.39
C VAL A 208 8.74 17.19 -14.40
N PHE A 209 9.94 17.14 -14.95
CA PHE A 209 11.15 16.74 -14.32
C PHE A 209 11.36 17.76 -13.24
N SER A 210 11.54 17.24 -12.03
CA SER A 210 11.73 18.10 -10.89
C SER A 210 12.94 19.02 -11.14
N GLN A 211 12.82 20.28 -10.75
CA GLN A 211 13.87 21.27 -11.01
C GLN A 211 15.19 20.87 -10.36
N ASP A 212 15.11 20.26 -9.18
CA ASP A 212 16.29 19.97 -8.35
C ASP A 212 16.87 18.59 -8.63
N TYR A 213 16.05 17.64 -9.10
CA TYR A 213 16.49 16.31 -9.51
C TYR A 213 15.74 15.89 -10.77
N PRO A 214 16.27 16.20 -11.97
CA PRO A 214 15.53 16.03 -13.21
C PRO A 214 14.87 14.66 -13.36
N PRO A 215 15.48 13.50 -13.04
CA PRO A 215 14.79 12.22 -13.19
C PRO A 215 13.49 12.04 -12.37
N ALA A 216 13.27 12.81 -11.30
CA ALA A 216 12.05 12.72 -10.50
C ALA A 216 10.85 13.39 -11.18
N ALA A 217 9.67 12.83 -10.96
CA ALA A 217 8.41 13.51 -11.24
C ALA A 217 8.18 14.65 -10.22
N TRP A 218 7.60 15.76 -10.65
CA TRP A 218 7.16 16.82 -9.77
C TRP A 218 5.67 16.65 -9.42
N ASP A 219 5.37 16.41 -8.14
CA ASP A 219 4.00 16.36 -7.61
C ASP A 219 3.99 17.05 -6.23
N PRO A 220 3.71 18.36 -6.17
CA PRO A 220 4.00 19.17 -5.00
C PRO A 220 3.12 18.81 -3.79
N ALA A 221 3.73 18.78 -2.60
CA ALA A 221 3.02 18.77 -1.34
C ALA A 221 2.16 20.04 -1.18
N ALA A 222 1.14 19.98 -0.33
CA ALA A 222 0.31 21.14 -0.05
C ALA A 222 1.13 22.25 0.64
N SER A 223 0.88 23.52 0.28
CA SER A 223 1.63 24.68 0.79
C SER A 223 1.53 24.88 2.31
N CYS A 224 0.55 24.24 2.95
CA CYS A 224 0.35 24.16 4.39
C CYS A 224 1.21 23.09 5.10
N ASN A 225 1.97 22.27 4.37
CA ASN A 225 2.77 21.16 4.90
C ASN A 225 4.30 21.41 4.82
N TYR A 226 4.74 22.59 4.39
CA TYR A 226 6.15 22.96 4.34
C TYR A 226 6.32 24.47 4.57
N THR A 227 7.55 24.91 4.81
CA THR A 227 7.88 26.34 4.94
C THR A 227 8.69 26.80 3.75
N TRP A 228 8.20 27.83 3.05
CA TRP A 228 8.98 28.48 2.00
C TRP A 228 10.25 29.10 2.57
N SER A 229 11.35 28.98 1.83
CA SER A 229 12.67 29.53 2.17
C SER A 229 13.44 29.81 0.87
N GLU A 230 14.62 30.39 0.99
CA GLU A 230 15.57 30.58 -0.12
C GLU A 230 16.85 29.79 0.15
N ARG A 231 16.74 28.47 0.30
CA ARG A 231 17.91 27.61 0.56
C ARG A 231 18.78 27.50 -0.70
N PRO A 232 20.11 27.39 -0.55
CA PRO A 232 20.87 27.32 0.70
C PRO A 232 21.29 28.70 1.26
N ALA A 233 20.87 29.82 0.66
CA ALA A 233 21.24 31.15 1.14
C ALA A 233 20.67 31.44 2.54
N SER A 234 19.46 30.94 2.80
CA SER A 234 18.90 30.73 4.13
C SER A 234 18.96 29.24 4.47
N TYR A 235 19.22 28.88 5.74
CA TYR A 235 19.23 27.48 6.21
C TYR A 235 19.99 26.48 5.31
N PRO A 236 21.34 26.50 5.34
CA PRO A 236 22.17 25.59 4.54
C PRO A 236 21.80 24.12 4.74
N ILE A 237 21.85 23.35 3.66
CA ILE A 237 21.59 21.91 3.67
C ILE A 237 22.88 21.19 4.08
N GLU A 238 22.83 20.44 5.18
CA GLU A 238 23.99 19.77 5.77
C GLU A 238 23.85 18.25 5.77
N MET A 239 22.62 17.73 5.65
CA MET A 239 22.37 16.31 5.79
C MET A 239 21.16 15.83 4.96
N VAL A 240 21.10 14.52 4.77
CA VAL A 240 19.93 13.81 4.27
C VAL A 240 19.36 12.99 5.41
N VAL A 241 18.04 13.03 5.59
CA VAL A 241 17.33 12.17 6.53
C VAL A 241 16.42 11.25 5.71
N ILE A 242 16.64 9.95 5.84
CA ILE A 242 15.87 8.92 5.16
C ILE A 242 14.89 8.31 6.15
N HIS A 243 13.62 8.27 5.77
CA HIS A 243 12.48 7.76 6.52
C HIS A 243 11.86 6.57 5.80
N VAL A 244 11.01 5.86 6.53
CA VAL A 244 10.07 4.88 5.96
C VAL A 244 8.68 5.43 6.20
N THR A 245 7.85 5.45 5.17
CA THR A 245 6.55 6.12 5.21
C THR A 245 5.51 5.42 6.07
N GLU A 246 5.67 4.12 6.34
CA GLU A 246 4.58 3.28 6.87
C GLU A 246 3.33 3.37 5.97
N GLY A 247 3.53 3.32 4.64
CA GLY A 247 2.47 3.41 3.63
C GLY A 247 2.95 3.17 2.19
N SER A 248 2.01 3.12 1.26
CA SER A 248 2.31 3.00 -0.19
C SER A 248 2.81 4.33 -0.77
N TYR A 249 3.49 4.29 -1.92
CA TYR A 249 4.00 5.49 -2.59
C TYR A 249 2.89 6.48 -2.93
N ALA A 250 1.82 6.02 -3.60
CA ALA A 250 0.69 6.87 -3.95
C ALA A 250 -0.04 7.39 -2.69
N GLY A 251 -0.17 6.56 -1.67
CA GLY A 251 -0.73 6.96 -0.37
C GLY A 251 0.06 8.07 0.31
N THR A 252 1.39 7.95 0.32
CA THR A 252 2.30 8.97 0.88
C THR A 252 2.18 10.30 0.15
N ILE A 253 2.21 10.27 -1.18
CA ILE A 253 2.06 11.47 -2.01
C ILE A 253 0.70 12.14 -1.76
N SER A 254 -0.37 11.35 -1.71
CA SER A 254 -1.70 11.87 -1.40
C SER A 254 -1.76 12.51 -0.01
N TRP A 255 -1.14 11.86 0.99
CA TRP A 255 -1.11 12.36 2.36
C TRP A 255 -0.40 13.71 2.46
N PHE A 256 0.74 13.89 1.80
CA PHE A 256 1.45 15.18 1.80
C PHE A 256 0.72 16.28 1.02
N LYS A 257 -0.30 15.96 0.22
CA LYS A 257 -1.21 16.93 -0.42
C LYS A 257 -2.40 17.30 0.47
N ASN A 258 -2.53 16.71 1.66
CA ASN A 258 -3.58 17.02 2.65
C ASN A 258 -3.04 17.92 3.77
N CYS A 259 -3.64 19.09 3.99
CA CYS A 259 -3.22 20.01 5.07
C CYS A 259 -3.36 19.43 6.49
N SER A 260 -4.18 18.41 6.68
CA SER A 260 -4.29 17.71 7.97
C SER A 260 -3.05 16.85 8.27
N ALA A 261 -2.18 16.60 7.28
CA ALA A 261 -0.96 15.84 7.49
C ALA A 261 0.02 16.55 8.43
N GLY A 262 0.17 17.88 8.29
CA GLY A 262 1.17 18.63 9.03
C GLY A 262 2.60 18.12 8.81
N ALA A 263 2.83 17.44 7.68
CA ALA A 263 4.07 16.76 7.34
C ALA A 263 4.28 16.72 5.82
N SER A 264 5.53 16.70 5.40
CA SER A 264 5.95 16.55 3.99
C SER A 264 7.39 16.09 3.92
N ALA A 265 7.82 15.59 2.77
CA ALA A 265 9.21 15.33 2.45
C ALA A 265 9.62 15.98 1.13
N HIS A 266 10.92 16.03 0.86
CA HIS A 266 11.41 16.54 -0.42
C HIS A 266 11.21 15.49 -1.52
N TYR A 267 11.51 14.22 -1.21
CA TYR A 267 11.40 13.12 -2.17
C TYR A 267 10.68 11.91 -1.58
N VAL A 268 9.87 11.24 -2.39
CA VAL A 268 9.27 9.92 -2.10
C VAL A 268 9.79 8.92 -3.12
N ILE A 269 10.17 7.72 -2.69
CA ILE A 269 10.80 6.68 -3.52
C ILE A 269 9.99 5.39 -3.48
N ARG A 270 9.71 4.84 -4.67
CA ARG A 270 8.97 3.60 -4.86
C ARG A 270 9.88 2.37 -4.74
N SER A 271 9.43 1.37 -4.00
CA SER A 271 10.05 0.08 -3.74
C SER A 271 10.21 -0.73 -5.01
N SER A 272 9.14 -0.86 -5.80
CA SER A 272 9.10 -1.82 -6.90
C SER A 272 10.10 -1.53 -8.03
N ASP A 273 10.36 -0.26 -8.34
CA ASP A 273 11.20 0.14 -9.48
C ASP A 273 12.08 1.37 -9.24
N GLY A 274 12.08 1.93 -8.03
CA GLY A 274 12.91 3.10 -7.70
C GLY A 274 12.40 4.41 -8.31
N ALA A 275 11.13 4.50 -8.74
CA ALA A 275 10.56 5.77 -9.15
C ALA A 275 10.67 6.82 -8.04
N VAL A 276 10.99 8.07 -8.42
CA VAL A 276 11.18 9.18 -7.48
C VAL A 276 10.19 10.29 -7.81
N THR A 277 9.49 10.80 -6.79
CA THR A 277 8.65 11.99 -6.87
C THR A 277 9.24 13.05 -5.95
N GLN A 278 9.54 14.23 -6.49
CA GLN A 278 9.84 15.41 -5.69
C GLN A 278 8.54 16.13 -5.32
N MET A 279 8.36 16.39 -4.02
CA MET A 279 7.16 17.02 -3.48
C MET A 279 7.42 18.40 -2.87
N VAL A 280 8.64 18.66 -2.40
CA VAL A 280 9.07 19.97 -1.90
C VAL A 280 10.39 20.33 -2.56
N GLY A 281 10.47 21.55 -3.09
CA GLY A 281 11.70 22.09 -3.67
C GLY A 281 12.82 22.15 -2.65
N ASN A 282 14.06 21.93 -3.06
CA ASN A 282 15.24 22.00 -2.18
C ASN A 282 15.47 23.42 -1.63
N ASN A 283 14.87 24.43 -2.27
CA ASN A 283 14.84 25.80 -1.79
C ASN A 283 13.95 25.98 -0.53
N ALA A 284 12.96 25.12 -0.31
CA ALA A 284 12.03 25.16 0.80
C ALA A 284 12.40 24.15 1.90
N ILE A 285 11.68 24.21 3.03
CA ILE A 285 11.88 23.36 4.20
C ILE A 285 10.67 22.43 4.33
N ALA A 286 10.83 21.16 3.97
CA ALA A 286 9.83 20.13 4.22
C ALA A 286 9.70 19.80 5.72
N TRP A 287 8.52 19.36 6.15
CA TRP A 287 8.23 19.01 7.55
C TRP A 287 8.27 17.49 7.77
N HIS A 288 9.44 16.89 7.64
CA HIS A 288 9.58 15.42 7.65
C HIS A 288 10.09 14.86 8.99
N ALA A 289 10.97 15.58 9.70
CA ALA A 289 11.67 15.02 10.87
C ALA A 289 10.95 15.24 12.22
N GLY A 290 9.79 15.91 12.22
CA GLY A 290 9.11 16.32 13.46
C GLY A 290 9.93 17.27 14.35
N ASN A 291 11.05 17.78 13.85
CA ASN A 291 11.98 18.62 14.59
C ASN A 291 12.51 19.73 13.68
N TRP A 292 12.31 20.98 14.10
CA TRP A 292 12.65 22.16 13.31
C TRP A 292 14.14 22.28 13.02
N ASP A 293 15.01 21.92 13.97
CA ASP A 293 16.45 21.95 13.76
C ASP A 293 16.82 20.99 12.63
N TYR A 294 16.31 19.76 12.61
CA TYR A 294 16.57 18.85 11.51
C TYR A 294 15.96 19.30 10.19
N ASN A 295 14.69 19.73 10.19
CA ASN A 295 13.99 20.14 8.96
C ASN A 295 14.74 21.26 8.22
N THR A 296 15.21 22.28 8.94
CA THR A 296 15.85 23.46 8.32
C THR A 296 17.16 23.12 7.58
N ARG A 297 17.91 22.12 8.04
CA ARG A 297 19.26 21.78 7.55
C ARG A 297 19.32 20.45 6.83
N SER A 298 18.19 19.88 6.43
CA SER A 298 18.17 18.59 5.74
C SER A 298 17.28 18.51 4.50
N ILE A 299 17.58 17.51 3.67
CA ILE A 299 16.67 16.95 2.68
C ILE A 299 16.04 15.70 3.30
N GLY A 300 14.71 15.66 3.31
CA GLY A 300 13.92 14.51 3.72
C GLY A 300 13.59 13.61 2.53
N ILE A 301 13.92 12.33 2.65
CA ILE A 301 13.58 11.28 1.69
C ILE A 301 12.69 10.25 2.39
N GLU A 302 11.62 9.86 1.73
CA GLU A 302 10.64 8.90 2.20
C GLU A 302 10.69 7.65 1.32
N HIS A 303 11.04 6.51 1.91
CA HIS A 303 10.92 5.20 1.27
C HIS A 303 9.53 4.66 1.51
N GLU A 304 8.79 4.32 0.43
CA GLU A 304 7.54 3.59 0.62
C GLU A 304 7.77 2.26 1.35
N GLY A 305 6.77 1.84 2.10
CA GLY A 305 6.73 0.53 2.74
C GLY A 305 6.62 0.59 4.26
N PHE A 306 6.93 -0.54 4.90
CA PHE A 306 6.68 -0.78 6.32
C PHE A 306 7.92 -1.39 6.98
N ILE A 307 8.35 -0.86 8.13
CA ILE A 307 9.61 -1.28 8.78
C ILE A 307 9.63 -2.75 9.19
N SER A 308 8.45 -3.35 9.40
CA SER A 308 8.31 -4.76 9.76
C SER A 308 8.38 -5.71 8.57
N GLU A 309 8.53 -5.19 7.35
CA GLU A 309 8.40 -5.95 6.10
C GLU A 309 9.60 -5.70 5.19
N CYS A 310 10.58 -6.57 5.31
CA CYS A 310 11.88 -6.41 4.65
C CYS A 310 11.82 -6.40 3.10
N SER A 311 10.76 -6.95 2.51
CA SER A 311 10.57 -7.02 1.05
C SER A 311 10.35 -5.66 0.39
N TRP A 312 9.96 -4.64 1.16
CA TRP A 312 9.83 -3.27 0.67
C TRP A 312 11.17 -2.59 0.37
N PHE A 313 12.26 -3.05 0.97
CA PHE A 313 13.56 -2.38 0.85
C PHE A 313 14.41 -3.02 -0.25
N THR A 314 14.10 -2.64 -1.49
CA THR A 314 14.72 -3.22 -2.69
C THR A 314 16.01 -2.50 -3.10
N ASP A 315 16.84 -3.18 -3.90
CA ASP A 315 18.01 -2.55 -4.52
C ASP A 315 17.64 -1.36 -5.42
N ALA A 316 16.47 -1.40 -6.07
CA ALA A 316 15.99 -0.31 -6.92
C ALA A 316 15.74 0.96 -6.11
N MET A 317 15.01 0.84 -4.99
CA MET A 317 14.76 1.93 -4.05
C MET A 317 16.07 2.51 -3.51
N TYR A 318 16.98 1.68 -3.00
CA TYR A 318 18.25 2.14 -2.44
C TYR A 318 19.14 2.84 -3.48
N ARG A 319 19.12 2.42 -4.74
CA ARG A 319 19.90 3.06 -5.82
C ARG A 319 19.33 4.39 -6.27
N SER A 320 18.03 4.60 -6.08
CA SER A 320 17.34 5.85 -6.39
C SER A 320 17.37 6.87 -5.25
N SER A 321 17.95 6.51 -4.09
CA SER A 321 18.02 7.33 -2.88
C SER A 321 19.20 8.29 -2.84
#